data_AF-A0A972DLY0-F1
#
_entry.id   AF-A0A972DLY0-F1
#
_cell.length_a   1.000
_cell.length_b   1.000
_cell.length_c   1.000
_cell.angle_alpha   90.00
_cell.angle_beta   90.00
_cell.angle_gamma   90.00
#
_symmetry.space_group_name_H-M   'P 1'
#
loop_
_entity.id
_entity.type
_entity.pdbx_description
1 polymer ?
#
loop_
_entity_poly.entity_id
_entity_poly.type
_entity_poly.pdbx_seq_one_letter_code
_entity_poly.pdbx_strand_id
1 'polypeptide(L)'
;MGLAPAADTPAPPLEKPGWKLTFHDEFDRPHLNDMYWFPAYRSGRKEYFKRIGKESRWVDHNAHYVIEDGVLKLRIDERLPFRPDKSTPCVSCVQTSDHRFGATTSEYQILDKFAQKYGWFEIRA
;
A
#
# COMPACT_ATOMS: atom_id res chain seq x y z
N MET A 1 36.87 17.35 -7.56
CA MET A 1 35.58 17.91 -8.04
C MET A 1 34.52 16.85 -7.87
N GLY A 2 33.58 17.02 -6.93
CA GLY A 2 32.46 16.09 -6.77
C GLY A 2 31.38 16.39 -7.81
N LEU A 3 30.86 15.36 -8.48
CA LEU A 3 29.68 15.51 -9.33
C LEU A 3 28.51 16.00 -8.47
N ALA A 4 27.83 17.06 -8.93
CA ALA A 4 26.53 17.43 -8.39
C ALA A 4 25.56 16.26 -8.60
N PRO A 5 24.67 15.95 -7.63
CA PRO A 5 23.63 14.97 -7.85
C PRO A 5 22.80 15.40 -9.06
N ALA A 6 22.52 14.47 -9.97
CA ALA A 6 21.62 14.72 -11.09
C ALA A 6 20.27 15.20 -10.54
N ALA A 7 19.76 16.32 -11.05
CA ALA A 7 18.46 16.83 -10.64
C ALA A 7 17.36 15.80 -10.97
N ASP A 8 16.43 15.61 -10.04
CA ASP A 8 15.28 14.72 -10.27
C ASP A 8 14.51 15.13 -11.52
N THR A 9 14.04 14.14 -12.29
CA THR A 9 13.13 14.38 -13.41
C THR A 9 11.88 15.09 -12.91
N PRO A 10 11.46 16.23 -13.50
CA PRO A 10 10.26 16.94 -13.09
C PRO A 10 9.02 16.04 -13.14
N ALA A 11 8.06 16.26 -12.23
CA ALA A 11 6.78 15.59 -12.29
C ALA A 11 6.07 15.95 -13.61
N PRO A 12 5.49 14.97 -14.32
CA PRO A 12 4.66 15.25 -15.48
C PRO A 12 3.38 16.00 -15.05
N PRO A 13 2.78 16.80 -15.94
CA PRO A 13 1.52 17.47 -15.64
C PRO A 13 0.40 16.44 -15.40
N LEU A 14 -0.49 16.76 -14.45
CA LEU A 14 -1.67 15.92 -14.16
C LEU A 14 -2.63 15.83 -15.35
N GLU A 15 -2.71 16.90 -16.14
CA GLU A 15 -3.52 16.92 -17.35
C GLU A 15 -2.81 16.18 -18.49
N LYS A 16 -3.46 15.16 -19.02
CA LYS A 16 -2.98 14.38 -20.16
C LYS A 16 -3.99 14.50 -21.31
N PRO A 17 -3.65 15.14 -22.45
CA PRO A 17 -4.57 15.32 -23.56
C PRO A 17 -5.19 14.00 -24.04
N GLY A 18 -6.52 13.97 -24.16
CA GLY A 18 -7.28 12.77 -24.55
C GLY A 18 -7.55 11.79 -23.40
N TRP A 19 -7.09 12.07 -22.19
CA TRP A 19 -7.33 11.26 -20.99
C TRP A 19 -8.09 12.05 -19.92
N LYS A 20 -8.83 11.33 -19.07
CA LYS A 20 -9.47 11.87 -17.88
C LYS A 20 -8.82 11.27 -16.65
N LEU A 21 -8.39 12.12 -15.71
CA LEU A 21 -7.86 11.66 -14.42
C LEU A 21 -8.98 11.02 -13.59
N THR A 22 -8.81 9.77 -13.18
CA THR A 22 -9.81 9.01 -12.40
C THR A 22 -9.37 8.67 -10.99
N PHE A 23 -8.07 8.66 -10.73
CA PHE A 23 -7.47 8.42 -9.42
C PHE A 23 -6.11 9.09 -9.34
N HIS A 24 -5.81 9.67 -8.18
CA HIS A 24 -4.60 10.44 -7.96
C HIS A 24 -4.36 10.66 -6.47
N ASP A 25 -3.10 10.55 -6.04
CA ASP A 25 -2.65 10.91 -4.70
C ASP A 25 -1.21 11.41 -4.79
N GLU A 26 -0.97 12.69 -4.44
CA GLU A 26 0.38 13.29 -4.37
C GLU A 26 1.09 12.95 -3.05
N PHE A 27 0.39 12.34 -2.07
CA PHE A 27 0.94 12.15 -0.73
C PHE A 27 1.42 13.47 -0.07
N ASP A 28 0.69 14.57 -0.28
CA ASP A 28 1.00 15.87 0.37
C ASP A 28 0.47 15.98 1.81
N ARG A 29 -0.30 14.98 2.26
CA ARG A 29 -0.88 14.93 3.60
C ARG A 29 0.06 14.18 4.55
N PRO A 30 0.11 14.53 5.85
CA PRO A 30 0.95 13.81 6.82
C PRO A 30 0.51 12.36 7.07
N HIS A 31 -0.65 11.95 6.54
CA HIS A 31 -1.23 10.62 6.69
C HIS A 31 -1.81 10.15 5.36
N LEU A 32 -1.87 8.83 5.16
CA LEU A 32 -2.54 8.24 4.00
C LEU A 32 -4.00 8.70 3.94
N ASN A 33 -4.47 8.99 2.73
CA ASN A 33 -5.88 9.23 2.50
C ASN A 33 -6.67 7.92 2.70
N ASP A 34 -7.45 7.84 3.77
CA ASP A 34 -8.26 6.68 4.13
C ASP A 34 -9.41 6.45 3.15
N MET A 35 -9.74 7.40 2.28
CA MET A 35 -10.65 7.19 1.16
C MET A 35 -10.01 6.40 0.01
N TYR A 36 -8.67 6.38 -0.09
CA TYR A 36 -7.93 5.77 -1.21
C TYR A 36 -7.16 4.51 -0.83
N TRP A 37 -6.62 4.46 0.39
CA TRP A 37 -5.67 3.41 0.77
C TRP A 37 -6.10 2.65 2.03
N PHE A 38 -5.97 1.33 1.99
CA PHE A 38 -5.94 0.46 3.16
C PHE A 38 -4.47 0.26 3.59
N PRO A 39 -4.09 0.63 4.83
CA PRO A 39 -2.71 0.54 5.30
C PRO A 39 -2.39 -0.85 5.85
N ALA A 40 -2.65 -1.91 5.06
CA ALA A 40 -2.34 -3.28 5.44
C ALA A 40 -2.21 -4.20 4.22
N TYR A 41 -1.40 -5.24 4.33
CA TYR A 41 -1.28 -6.28 3.31
C TYR A 41 -2.32 -7.39 3.51
N ARG A 42 -3.37 -7.39 2.67
CA ARG A 42 -4.40 -8.44 2.60
C ARG A 42 -4.96 -8.80 3.97
N SER A 43 -5.47 -7.82 4.70
CA SER A 43 -5.75 -7.96 6.13
C SER A 43 -6.70 -9.12 6.44
N GLY A 44 -7.79 -9.28 5.67
CA GLY A 44 -8.70 -10.38 5.93
C GLY A 44 -8.18 -11.75 5.49
N ARG A 45 -7.06 -11.84 4.76
CA ARG A 45 -6.44 -13.15 4.46
C ARG A 45 -5.82 -13.78 5.71
N LYS A 46 -5.36 -12.97 6.66
CA LYS A 46 -4.92 -13.46 7.98
C LYS A 46 -6.09 -14.13 8.71
N GLU A 47 -7.26 -13.51 8.66
CA GLU A 47 -8.47 -14.00 9.30
C GLU A 47 -9.06 -15.23 8.61
N TYR A 48 -8.99 -15.28 7.28
CA TYR A 48 -9.33 -16.47 6.51
C TYR A 48 -8.45 -17.67 6.92
N PHE A 49 -7.13 -17.47 6.99
CA PHE A 49 -6.19 -18.53 7.37
C PHE A 49 -6.44 -19.05 8.78
N LYS A 50 -6.68 -18.17 9.75
CA LYS A 50 -7.06 -18.55 11.11
C LYS A 50 -8.29 -19.49 11.13
N ARG A 51 -9.31 -19.24 10.30
CA ARG A 51 -10.53 -20.05 10.24
C ARG A 51 -10.34 -21.43 9.66
N ILE A 52 -9.40 -21.58 8.73
CA ILE A 52 -9.09 -22.87 8.10
C ILE A 52 -7.89 -23.58 8.75
N GLY A 53 -7.46 -23.11 9.92
CA GLY A 53 -6.34 -23.71 10.67
C GLY A 53 -4.99 -23.60 9.96
N LYS A 54 -4.79 -22.57 9.12
CA LYS A 54 -3.51 -22.29 8.47
C LYS A 54 -2.83 -21.10 9.12
N GLU A 55 -1.52 -21.14 9.20
CA GLU A 55 -0.74 -20.01 9.67
C GLU A 55 -0.55 -18.97 8.56
N SER A 56 -0.61 -17.69 8.95
CA SER A 56 -0.25 -16.59 8.07
C SER A 56 1.26 -16.53 7.93
N ARG A 57 1.74 -16.32 6.70
CA ARG A 57 3.15 -15.99 6.43
C ARG A 57 3.58 -14.68 7.11
N TRP A 58 2.64 -13.75 7.29
CA TRP A 58 2.91 -12.41 7.80
C TRP A 58 2.48 -12.32 9.26
N VAL A 59 3.44 -12.05 10.14
CA VAL A 59 3.21 -11.87 11.57
C VAL A 59 2.52 -10.54 11.80
N ASP A 60 3.18 -9.46 11.38
CA ASP A 60 2.61 -8.14 11.22
C ASP A 60 2.33 -7.89 9.72
N HIS A 61 1.12 -7.41 9.44
CA HIS A 61 0.64 -7.14 8.08
C HIS A 61 0.18 -5.68 7.95
N ASN A 62 0.37 -4.85 8.97
CA ASN A 62 0.08 -3.43 8.90
C ASN A 62 1.17 -2.71 8.09
N ALA A 63 0.78 -1.64 7.41
CA ALA A 63 1.73 -0.75 6.78
C ALA A 63 2.47 0.05 7.86
N HIS A 64 3.80 0.05 7.78
CA HIS A 64 4.66 0.96 8.51
C HIS A 64 5.23 1.95 7.50
N TYR A 65 4.89 3.22 7.66
CA TYR A 65 5.20 4.23 6.68
C TYR A 65 5.35 5.60 7.33
N VAL A 66 5.95 6.51 6.58
CA VAL A 66 5.83 7.94 6.80
C VAL A 66 5.49 8.61 5.48
N ILE A 67 4.91 9.80 5.55
CA ILE A 67 4.83 10.70 4.41
C ILE A 67 5.67 11.93 4.74
N GLU A 68 6.70 12.16 3.94
CA GLU A 68 7.69 13.24 4.12
C GLU A 68 8.03 13.79 2.73
N ASP A 69 8.04 15.12 2.59
CA ASP A 69 8.37 15.82 1.34
C ASP A 69 7.50 15.43 0.13
N GLY A 70 6.20 15.15 0.36
CA GLY A 70 5.29 14.71 -0.70
C GLY A 70 5.52 13.27 -1.15
N VAL A 71 6.24 12.46 -0.37
CA VAL A 71 6.59 11.08 -0.74
C VAL A 71 6.09 10.09 0.32
N LEU A 72 5.31 9.11 -0.13
CA LEU A 72 5.01 7.91 0.68
C LEU A 72 6.26 7.03 0.81
N LYS A 73 6.81 6.95 2.01
CA LYS A 73 7.95 6.11 2.35
C LYS A 73 7.46 4.90 3.13
N LEU A 74 7.30 3.75 2.45
CA LEU A 74 7.07 2.47 3.11
C LEU A 74 8.37 2.04 3.81
N ARG A 75 8.31 1.75 5.11
CA ARG A 75 9.48 1.48 5.96
C ARG A 75 9.46 0.04 6.47
N ILE A 76 10.64 -0.56 6.42
CA ILE A 76 10.97 -1.79 7.15
C ILE A 76 12.29 -1.49 7.87
N ASP A 77 12.26 -1.52 9.19
CA ASP A 77 13.43 -1.35 10.05
C ASP A 77 13.67 -2.61 10.90
N GLU A 78 14.57 -2.52 11.88
CA GLU A 78 14.92 -3.65 12.74
C GLU A 78 13.79 -4.12 13.67
N ARG A 79 12.83 -3.24 13.99
CA ARG A 79 11.73 -3.48 14.92
C ARG A 79 10.39 -3.64 14.22
N LEU A 80 10.15 -2.92 13.12
CA LEU A 80 8.87 -2.82 12.43
C LEU A 80 9.01 -3.08 10.92
N PRO A 81 8.02 -3.72 10.26
CA PRO A 81 6.94 -4.50 10.86
C PRO A 81 7.48 -5.62 11.76
N PHE A 82 6.75 -5.92 12.83
CA PHE A 82 7.22 -6.90 13.82
C PHE A 82 7.48 -8.26 13.18
N ARG A 83 8.65 -8.82 13.46
CA ARG A 83 9.08 -10.16 13.07
C ARG A 83 9.91 -10.79 14.20
N PRO A 84 9.70 -12.08 14.54
CA PRO A 84 10.45 -12.73 15.62
C PRO A 84 11.97 -12.72 15.41
N ASP A 85 12.40 -12.81 14.15
CA ASP A 85 13.81 -12.79 13.76
C ASP A 85 13.95 -12.24 12.32
N LYS A 86 15.19 -11.90 11.92
CA LYS A 86 15.47 -11.27 10.61
C LYS A 86 15.19 -12.19 9.40
N SER A 87 15.10 -13.50 9.59
CA SER A 87 14.75 -14.46 8.52
C SER A 87 13.24 -14.57 8.30
N THR A 88 12.43 -14.15 9.29
CA THR A 88 10.98 -14.11 9.14
C THR A 88 10.57 -13.05 8.10
N PRO A 89 9.78 -13.40 7.08
CA PRO A 89 9.30 -12.45 6.08
C PRO A 89 8.50 -11.29 6.71
N CYS A 90 8.76 -10.08 6.26
CA CYS A 90 8.00 -8.89 6.66
C CYS A 90 7.61 -8.07 5.42
N VAL A 91 6.56 -7.25 5.57
CA VAL A 91 6.02 -6.42 4.49
C VAL A 91 5.41 -5.15 5.07
N SER A 92 5.66 -4.02 4.43
CA SER A 92 4.89 -2.79 4.60
C SER A 92 4.24 -2.46 3.25
N CYS A 93 2.92 -2.33 3.21
CA CYS A 93 2.16 -2.23 1.96
C CYS A 93 0.83 -1.48 2.15
N VAL A 94 0.46 -0.70 1.14
CA VAL A 94 -0.86 -0.09 0.99
C VAL A 94 -1.62 -0.74 -0.16
N GLN A 95 -2.95 -0.76 -0.07
CA GLN A 95 -3.82 -1.38 -1.08
C GLN A 95 -5.04 -0.51 -1.36
N THR A 96 -5.56 -0.51 -2.58
CA THR A 96 -6.81 0.19 -2.93
C THR A 96 -8.05 -0.71 -2.82
N SER A 97 -7.85 -1.99 -2.49
CA SER A 97 -8.89 -2.97 -2.24
C SER A 97 -8.47 -3.90 -1.11
N ASP A 98 -9.42 -4.32 -0.28
CA ASP A 98 -9.20 -5.29 0.80
C ASP A 98 -10.39 -6.26 0.90
N HIS A 99 -10.13 -7.49 1.34
CA HIS A 99 -11.17 -8.49 1.53
C HIS A 99 -11.32 -8.75 3.02
N ARG A 100 -12.54 -8.69 3.55
CA ARG A 100 -12.84 -8.99 4.96
C ARG A 100 -13.78 -10.17 5.06
N PHE A 101 -13.54 -11.06 6.02
CA PHE A 101 -14.35 -12.26 6.22
C PHE A 101 -15.24 -12.11 7.48
N GLY A 102 -16.50 -12.57 7.39
CA GLY A 102 -17.59 -12.45 8.39
C GLY A 102 -17.44 -13.41 9.56
N ALA A 103 -18.41 -14.26 9.90
CA ALA A 103 -18.20 -15.34 10.88
C ALA A 103 -17.58 -16.60 10.23
N THR A 104 -18.01 -16.91 9.00
CA THR A 104 -17.56 -18.09 8.23
C THR A 104 -16.64 -17.72 7.07
N THR A 105 -16.05 -18.69 6.37
CA THR A 105 -15.23 -18.43 5.17
C THR A 105 -16.07 -18.08 3.94
N SER A 106 -17.36 -18.42 3.95
CA SER A 106 -18.31 -18.10 2.88
C SER A 106 -18.86 -16.67 3.00
N GLU A 107 -18.87 -16.11 4.20
CA GLU A 107 -19.19 -14.71 4.43
C GLU A 107 -17.95 -13.85 4.18
N TYR A 108 -17.92 -13.11 3.09
CA TYR A 108 -16.87 -12.14 2.84
C TYR A 108 -17.41 -10.88 2.16
N GLN A 109 -16.69 -9.79 2.37
CA GLN A 109 -16.93 -8.49 1.77
C GLN A 109 -15.66 -8.03 1.07
N ILE A 110 -15.82 -7.58 -0.17
CA ILE A 110 -14.77 -6.87 -0.90
C ILE A 110 -14.98 -5.38 -0.65
N LEU A 111 -13.96 -4.72 -0.13
CA LEU A 111 -13.92 -3.28 0.11
C LEU A 111 -13.05 -2.66 -0.96
N ASP A 112 -13.65 -1.95 -1.91
CA ASP A 112 -12.94 -1.30 -3.01
C ASP A 112 -12.96 0.22 -2.84
N LYS A 113 -11.77 0.81 -2.74
CA LYS A 113 -11.57 2.27 -2.76
C LYS A 113 -11.26 2.75 -4.17
N PHE A 114 -10.45 1.98 -4.90
CA PHE A 114 -10.21 2.19 -6.33
C PHE A 114 -9.91 0.87 -7.03
N ALA A 115 -10.68 0.59 -8.07
CA ALA A 115 -10.49 -0.53 -8.97
C ALA A 115 -10.85 -0.08 -10.39
N GLN A 116 -9.97 -0.33 -11.35
CA GLN A 116 -10.19 0.07 -12.73
C GLN A 116 -9.70 -1.01 -13.68
N LYS A 117 -10.49 -1.25 -14.73
CA LYS A 117 -10.13 -2.12 -15.85
C LYS A 117 -9.70 -1.24 -17.03
N TYR A 118 -8.46 -1.45 -17.49
CA TYR A 118 -7.76 -0.61 -18.47
C TYR A 118 -7.45 0.81 -17.96
N GLY A 119 -6.62 1.55 -18.69
CA GLY A 119 -6.24 2.92 -18.37
C GLY A 119 -4.74 3.15 -18.43
N TRP A 120 -4.34 4.39 -18.18
CA TRP A 120 -2.95 4.78 -17.97
C TRP A 120 -2.69 4.87 -16.46
N PHE A 121 -1.64 4.21 -15.99
CA PHE A 121 -1.24 4.22 -14.58
C PHE A 121 0.22 4.67 -14.51
N GLU A 122 0.52 5.55 -13.56
CA GLU A 122 1.85 6.14 -13.44
C GLU A 122 2.17 6.38 -11.97
N ILE A 123 3.44 6.19 -11.62
CA ILE A 123 4.02 6.57 -10.33
C ILE A 123 5.36 7.26 -10.58
N ARG A 124 5.75 8.15 -9.67
CA ARG A 124 7.10 8.70 -9.58
C ARG A 124 7.68 8.26 -8.23
N ALA A 125 8.79 7.55 -8.25
CA ALA A 125 9.39 6.89 -7.08
C ALA A 125 10.92 6.85 -7.17
#